data_AF-A0A1W9ZFJ6-F1
#
_entry.id   AF-A0A1W9ZFJ6-F1
#
_cell.length_a   1.000
_cell.length_b   1.000
_cell.length_c   1.000
_cell.angle_alpha   90.00
_cell.angle_beta   90.00
_cell.angle_gamma   90.00
#
_symmetry.space_group_name_H-M   'P 1'
#
loop_
_entity.id
_entity.type
_entity.pdbx_description
1 polymer ?
#
loop_
_entity_poly.entity_id
_entity_poly.type
_entity_poly.pdbx_seq_one_letter_code
_entity_poly.pdbx_strand_id
1 'polypeptide(L)'
;MLRLLLLAVALLAVGVTVPTASAAPGCPPGGSPPPPGAVQRQIGDVDGDGLPDALWIGRFAAASGAMTRVVGVSTASGANTDVEISSASPIPLRALAIDAQDNGGYQVVVSDGRSAQLYVFAECRLQTVVDSHYGRPFLFDLQNRAGNGTGVGCSDLGDGRHLVGLQALPVNTDQWTIRRTEIDLDGNRASIGRSDTLTATSAQDPAVTSAQTISCGNLTIDQDGVQQP
;
A
#
# COMPACT_ATOMS: atom_id res chain seq x y z
N MET A 1 63.11 -48.36 23.04
CA MET A 1 61.93 -48.06 23.86
C MET A 1 61.21 -46.87 23.25
N LEU A 2 60.11 -47.06 22.52
CA LEU A 2 59.26 -45.94 22.10
C LEU A 2 57.82 -46.45 21.94
N ARG A 3 56.95 -46.02 22.86
CA ARG A 3 55.52 -46.34 22.92
C ARG A 3 54.78 -45.43 21.93
N LEU A 4 54.07 -46.02 20.96
CA LEU A 4 53.08 -45.32 20.14
C LEU A 4 51.78 -45.15 20.95
N LEU A 5 51.38 -43.91 21.22
CA LEU A 5 50.02 -43.59 21.71
C LEU A 5 49.13 -43.30 20.49
N LEU A 6 48.04 -44.06 20.35
CA LEU A 6 46.92 -43.74 19.48
C LEU A 6 45.95 -42.81 20.24
N LEU A 7 45.75 -41.57 19.77
CA LEU A 7 44.66 -40.71 20.19
C LEU A 7 43.47 -40.92 19.24
N ALA A 8 42.34 -41.36 19.80
CA ALA A 8 41.04 -41.34 19.13
C ALA A 8 40.38 -39.97 19.37
N VAL A 9 40.09 -39.25 18.29
CA VAL A 9 39.32 -37.99 18.33
C VAL A 9 37.85 -38.34 18.10
N ALA A 10 37.01 -38.14 19.12
CA ALA A 10 35.57 -38.25 19.00
C ALA A 10 35.00 -36.93 18.46
N LEU A 11 34.45 -36.95 17.24
CA LEU A 11 33.67 -35.83 16.70
C LEU A 11 32.29 -35.81 17.38
N LEU A 12 32.05 -34.80 18.22
CA LEU A 12 30.72 -34.42 18.70
C LEU A 12 30.04 -33.58 17.62
N ALA A 13 29.13 -34.18 16.86
CA ALA A 13 28.25 -33.45 15.94
C ALA A 13 27.17 -32.71 16.76
N VAL A 14 27.40 -31.41 16.99
CA VAL A 14 26.37 -30.52 17.55
C VAL A 14 25.36 -30.26 16.43
N GLY A 15 24.18 -30.89 16.53
CA GLY A 15 23.08 -30.67 15.61
C GLY A 15 22.55 -29.24 15.73
N VAL A 16 22.87 -28.39 14.76
CA VAL A 16 22.26 -27.06 14.64
C VAL A 16 20.84 -27.27 14.11
N THR A 17 19.85 -27.20 14.98
CA THR A 17 18.44 -27.13 14.57
C THR A 17 18.20 -25.75 13.98
N VAL A 18 18.22 -25.64 12.66
CA VAL A 18 17.79 -24.43 11.97
C VAL A 18 16.26 -24.36 12.12
N PRO A 19 15.71 -23.29 12.71
CA PRO A 19 14.26 -23.15 12.78
C PRO A 19 13.72 -23.07 11.36
N THR A 20 12.84 -24.00 11.00
CA THR A 20 12.05 -23.92 9.77
C THR A 20 11.02 -22.83 9.94
N ALA A 21 11.15 -21.72 9.20
CA ALA A 21 10.11 -20.70 9.11
C ALA A 21 8.84 -21.36 8.54
N SER A 22 7.80 -21.46 9.36
CA SER A 22 6.45 -21.79 8.89
C SER A 22 5.78 -20.49 8.49
N ALA A 23 5.19 -20.43 7.29
CA ALA A 23 4.26 -19.37 6.92
C ALA A 23 3.10 -19.35 7.93
N ALA A 24 2.53 -18.17 8.17
CA ALA A 24 1.29 -18.07 8.92
C ALA A 24 0.17 -18.77 8.11
N PRO A 25 -0.89 -19.28 8.74
CA PRO A 25 -1.94 -20.01 8.02
C PRO A 25 -2.81 -19.14 7.07
N GLY A 26 -2.47 -17.86 6.86
CA GLY A 26 -3.28 -16.91 6.12
C GLY A 26 -4.63 -16.59 6.77
N CYS A 27 -5.47 -15.89 6.01
CA CYS A 27 -6.84 -15.59 6.39
C CYS A 27 -7.77 -16.80 6.18
N PRO A 28 -8.73 -17.05 7.09
CA PRO A 28 -9.69 -18.12 6.89
C PRO A 28 -10.58 -17.82 5.66
N PRO A 29 -10.88 -18.82 4.80
CA PRO A 29 -11.74 -18.63 3.65
C PRO A 29 -13.10 -18.02 4.03
N GLY A 30 -13.58 -17.08 3.22
CA GLY A 30 -14.84 -16.39 3.48
C GLY A 30 -15.06 -15.15 2.63
N GLY A 31 -16.16 -14.45 2.90
CA GLY A 31 -16.59 -13.26 2.15
C GLY A 31 -17.21 -13.59 0.79
N SER A 32 -17.72 -12.54 0.15
CA SER A 32 -18.26 -12.65 -1.21
C SER A 32 -17.11 -12.55 -2.22
N PRO A 33 -17.04 -13.44 -3.22
CA PRO A 33 -16.02 -13.31 -4.27
C PRO A 33 -16.21 -12.02 -5.08
N PRO A 34 -15.17 -11.55 -5.81
CA PRO A 34 -15.28 -10.41 -6.70
C PRO A 34 -16.49 -10.57 -7.65
N PRO A 35 -17.37 -9.56 -7.77
CA PRO A 35 -18.53 -9.69 -8.63
C PRO A 35 -18.12 -9.86 -10.11
N PRO A 36 -18.95 -10.53 -10.94
CA PRO A 36 -18.66 -10.69 -12.37
C PRO A 36 -18.44 -9.34 -13.06
N GLY A 37 -17.33 -9.22 -13.80
CA GLY A 37 -16.94 -7.97 -14.44
C GLY A 37 -16.00 -7.08 -13.62
N ALA A 38 -15.61 -7.50 -12.41
CA ALA A 38 -14.46 -6.91 -11.73
C ALA A 38 -13.18 -7.14 -12.56
N VAL A 39 -12.32 -6.13 -12.60
CA VAL A 39 -10.95 -6.25 -13.11
C VAL A 39 -10.05 -6.46 -11.91
N GLN A 40 -9.04 -7.32 -12.07
CA GLN A 40 -8.15 -7.69 -10.97
C GLN A 40 -6.71 -7.77 -11.42
N ARG A 41 -5.81 -7.69 -10.44
CA ARG A 41 -4.39 -7.89 -10.60
C ARG A 41 -3.80 -8.53 -9.36
N GLN A 42 -2.77 -9.34 -9.57
CA GLN A 42 -2.00 -9.93 -8.49
C GLN A 42 -1.22 -8.85 -7.73
N ILE A 43 -1.21 -8.93 -6.41
CA ILE A 43 -0.48 -8.06 -5.49
C ILE A 43 0.43 -8.91 -4.59
N GLY A 44 1.07 -8.27 -3.59
CA GLY A 44 1.86 -8.99 -2.59
C GLY A 44 0.99 -9.88 -1.68
N ASP A 45 1.66 -10.58 -0.77
CA ASP A 45 1.06 -11.43 0.26
C ASP A 45 0.53 -10.56 1.41
N VAL A 46 -0.76 -10.23 1.39
CA VAL A 46 -1.36 -9.32 2.37
C VAL A 46 -1.79 -10.01 3.66
N ASP A 47 -1.87 -11.34 3.68
CA ASP A 47 -2.29 -12.12 4.85
C ASP A 47 -1.20 -12.98 5.50
N GLY A 48 0.00 -13.00 4.92
CA GLY A 48 1.20 -13.64 5.44
C GLY A 48 1.26 -15.16 5.21
N ASP A 49 0.47 -15.70 4.27
CA ASP A 49 0.47 -17.13 3.93
C ASP A 49 1.62 -17.56 3.01
N GLY A 50 2.42 -16.59 2.54
CA GLY A 50 3.57 -16.77 1.66
C GLY A 50 3.20 -16.81 0.17
N LEU A 51 1.93 -16.60 -0.20
CA LEU A 51 1.43 -16.59 -1.56
C LEU A 51 0.91 -15.20 -1.95
N PRO A 52 1.01 -14.83 -3.24
CA PRO A 52 0.52 -13.53 -3.68
C PRO A 52 -1.00 -13.48 -3.75
N ASP A 53 -1.57 -12.35 -3.37
CA ASP A 53 -3.02 -12.11 -3.36
C ASP A 53 -3.48 -11.33 -4.60
N ALA A 54 -4.74 -10.91 -4.63
CA ALA A 54 -5.30 -10.10 -5.72
C ALA A 54 -6.03 -8.84 -5.20
N LEU A 55 -5.73 -7.69 -5.82
CA LEU A 55 -6.53 -6.47 -5.75
C LEU A 55 -7.51 -6.45 -6.91
N TRP A 56 -8.74 -6.04 -6.67
CA TRP A 56 -9.77 -5.94 -7.71
C TRP A 56 -10.64 -4.70 -7.57
N ILE A 57 -11.18 -4.23 -8.69
CA ILE A 57 -12.06 -3.06 -8.78
C ILE A 57 -13.24 -3.39 -9.67
N GLY A 58 -14.42 -2.88 -9.32
CA GLY A 58 -15.60 -3.04 -10.15
C GLY A 58 -16.60 -1.90 -10.09
N ARG A 59 -17.50 -1.89 -11.08
CA ARG A 59 -18.67 -1.02 -11.17
C ARG A 59 -19.91 -1.87 -11.39
N PHE A 60 -20.85 -1.83 -10.46
CA PHE A 60 -22.01 -2.72 -10.49
C PHE A 60 -23.30 -1.96 -10.27
N ALA A 61 -24.36 -2.38 -10.93
CA ALA A 61 -25.69 -1.87 -10.63
C ALA A 61 -26.17 -2.51 -9.32
N ALA A 62 -26.45 -1.68 -8.32
CA ALA A 62 -27.17 -2.11 -7.13
C ALA A 62 -28.64 -2.45 -7.49
N ALA A 63 -29.32 -3.18 -6.61
CA ALA A 63 -30.74 -3.49 -6.77
C ALA A 63 -31.64 -2.24 -6.91
N SER A 64 -31.18 -1.09 -6.39
CA SER A 64 -31.83 0.21 -6.53
C SER A 64 -31.66 0.86 -7.90
N GLY A 65 -30.87 0.27 -8.80
CA GLY A 65 -30.44 0.88 -10.06
C GLY A 65 -29.30 1.90 -9.93
N ALA A 66 -28.89 2.23 -8.70
CA ALA A 66 -27.70 3.04 -8.48
C ALA A 66 -26.43 2.27 -8.88
N MET A 67 -25.45 2.96 -9.46
CA MET A 67 -24.16 2.33 -9.76
C MET A 67 -23.26 2.42 -8.53
N THR A 68 -22.90 1.27 -7.97
CA THR A 68 -21.93 1.13 -6.89
C THR A 68 -20.54 0.89 -7.48
N ARG A 69 -19.53 1.51 -6.87
CA ARG A 69 -18.12 1.32 -7.21
C ARG A 69 -17.47 0.64 -6.02
N VAL A 70 -16.71 -0.41 -6.25
CA VAL A 70 -16.11 -1.20 -5.18
C VAL A 70 -14.65 -1.49 -5.49
N VAL A 71 -13.87 -1.59 -4.42
CA VAL A 71 -12.50 -2.08 -4.42
C VAL A 71 -12.43 -3.20 -3.38
N GLY A 72 -11.71 -4.27 -3.68
CA GLY A 72 -11.54 -5.36 -2.74
C GLY A 72 -10.25 -6.13 -2.91
N VAL A 73 -10.01 -7.00 -1.94
CA VAL A 73 -8.87 -7.91 -1.89
C VAL A 73 -9.38 -9.34 -1.81
N SER A 74 -8.75 -10.22 -2.58
CA SER A 74 -8.95 -11.67 -2.55
C SER A 74 -7.61 -12.32 -2.20
N THR A 75 -7.58 -13.04 -1.09
CA THR A 75 -6.38 -13.73 -0.60
C THR A 75 -6.23 -15.11 -1.22
N ALA A 76 -5.00 -15.61 -1.36
CA ALA A 76 -4.70 -16.96 -1.82
C ALA A 76 -5.26 -18.04 -0.89
N SER A 77 -5.31 -17.75 0.41
CA SER A 77 -5.97 -18.54 1.45
C SER A 77 -7.50 -18.61 1.31
N GLY A 78 -8.12 -17.79 0.46
CA GLY A 78 -9.54 -17.85 0.07
C GLY A 78 -10.47 -16.85 0.76
N ALA A 79 -9.94 -15.91 1.53
CA ALA A 79 -10.71 -14.80 2.09
C ALA A 79 -10.93 -13.68 1.06
N ASN A 80 -12.13 -13.10 1.04
CA ASN A 80 -12.51 -11.98 0.19
C ASN A 80 -13.08 -10.85 1.05
N THR A 81 -12.69 -9.61 0.74
CA THR A 81 -13.17 -8.42 1.43
C THR A 81 -13.25 -7.26 0.46
N ASP A 82 -14.23 -6.39 0.64
CA ASP A 82 -14.44 -5.23 -0.22
C ASP A 82 -14.97 -4.04 0.56
N VAL A 83 -14.84 -2.87 -0.08
CA VAL A 83 -15.37 -1.61 0.40
C VAL A 83 -16.05 -0.87 -0.75
N GLU A 84 -17.15 -0.20 -0.45
CA GLU A 84 -17.78 0.74 -1.37
C GLU A 84 -16.99 2.04 -1.43
N ILE A 85 -16.79 2.53 -2.65
CA ILE A 85 -16.10 3.78 -2.92
C ILE A 85 -17.13 4.86 -3.24
N SER A 86 -17.37 5.72 -2.26
CA SER A 86 -18.19 6.91 -2.45
C SER A 86 -17.38 7.99 -3.18
N SER A 87 -17.66 8.17 -4.47
CA SER A 87 -17.06 9.25 -5.26
C SER A 87 -18.04 9.74 -6.31
N ALA A 88 -18.20 11.05 -6.37
CA ALA A 88 -18.96 11.74 -7.42
C ALA A 88 -18.14 11.97 -8.71
N SER A 89 -16.87 11.54 -8.75
CA SER A 89 -16.01 11.71 -9.93
C SER A 89 -16.48 10.81 -11.08
N PRO A 90 -16.63 11.34 -12.31
CA PRO A 90 -16.93 10.54 -13.49
C PRO A 90 -15.71 9.76 -14.01
N ILE A 91 -14.51 10.02 -13.49
CA ILE A 91 -13.26 9.37 -13.89
C ILE A 91 -13.26 7.93 -13.34
N PRO A 92 -12.89 6.90 -14.12
CA PRO A 92 -12.73 5.53 -13.62
C PRO A 92 -11.78 5.47 -12.42
N LEU A 93 -12.11 4.65 -11.42
CA LEU A 93 -11.22 4.46 -10.27
C LEU A 93 -9.94 3.78 -10.72
N ARG A 94 -8.86 4.11 -10.03
CA ARG A 94 -7.63 3.31 -10.03
C ARG A 94 -7.30 2.95 -8.59
N ALA A 95 -6.74 1.78 -8.34
CA ALA A 95 -6.26 1.41 -7.02
C ALA A 95 -4.89 0.77 -7.10
N LEU A 96 -4.07 1.03 -6.09
CA LEU A 96 -2.75 0.45 -5.92
C LEU A 96 -2.64 -0.12 -4.50
N ALA A 97 -2.21 -1.38 -4.39
CA ALA A 97 -1.81 -1.96 -3.11
C ALA A 97 -0.31 -1.72 -2.90
N ILE A 98 0.06 -1.27 -1.70
CA ILE A 98 1.43 -0.95 -1.32
C ILE A 98 1.69 -1.49 0.09
N ASP A 99 2.85 -2.07 0.33
CA ASP A 99 3.40 -2.18 1.68
C ASP A 99 4.28 -0.95 1.85
N ALA A 100 3.81 0.12 2.49
CA ALA A 100 4.61 1.35 2.50
C ALA A 100 5.81 1.28 3.46
N GLN A 101 5.88 0.30 4.36
CA GLN A 101 6.94 0.18 5.40
C GLN A 101 7.89 -1.01 5.18
N ASP A 102 7.66 -1.86 4.17
CA ASP A 102 8.38 -3.15 3.97
C ASP A 102 8.28 -4.07 5.21
N ASN A 103 7.11 -4.07 5.87
CA ASN A 103 6.88 -4.84 7.09
C ASN A 103 5.70 -5.82 7.00
N GLY A 104 5.13 -6.02 5.81
CA GLY A 104 3.93 -6.82 5.59
C GLY A 104 2.62 -6.10 5.91
N GLY A 105 2.67 -4.82 6.33
CA GLY A 105 1.50 -3.99 6.53
C GLY A 105 1.05 -3.34 5.23
N TYR A 106 0.00 -3.88 4.61
CA TYR A 106 -0.49 -3.39 3.31
C TYR A 106 -1.55 -2.29 3.43
N GLN A 107 -1.39 -1.27 2.60
CA GLN A 107 -2.35 -0.22 2.33
C GLN A 107 -2.89 -0.35 0.90
N VAL A 108 -4.13 0.08 0.68
CA VAL A 108 -4.71 0.25 -0.64
C VAL A 108 -5.07 1.72 -0.83
N VAL A 109 -4.51 2.33 -1.87
CA VAL A 109 -4.79 3.73 -2.25
C VAL A 109 -5.70 3.73 -3.46
N VAL A 110 -6.88 4.33 -3.35
CA VAL A 110 -7.89 4.36 -4.41
C VAL A 110 -8.05 5.79 -4.91
N SER A 111 -7.70 6.05 -6.16
CA SER A 111 -7.80 7.36 -6.80
C SER A 111 -9.08 7.49 -7.63
N ASP A 112 -9.72 8.65 -7.50
CA ASP A 112 -10.81 9.08 -8.39
C ASP A 112 -10.38 10.19 -9.37
N GLY A 113 -9.05 10.40 -9.49
CA GLY A 113 -8.41 11.41 -10.34
C GLY A 113 -8.32 12.80 -9.73
N ARG A 114 -8.99 13.07 -8.60
CA ARG A 114 -8.87 14.35 -7.86
C ARG A 114 -8.38 14.17 -6.43
N SER A 115 -8.82 13.09 -5.81
CA SER A 115 -8.45 12.67 -4.48
C SER A 115 -8.07 11.21 -4.48
N ALA A 116 -7.42 10.76 -3.41
CA ALA A 116 -7.29 9.33 -3.15
C ALA A 116 -7.77 8.96 -1.75
N GLN A 117 -8.61 7.94 -1.68
CA GLN A 117 -9.03 7.30 -0.45
C GLN A 117 -7.95 6.31 0.01
N LEU A 118 -7.75 6.20 1.33
CA LEU A 118 -6.80 5.29 1.94
C LEU A 118 -7.51 4.15 2.68
N TYR A 119 -7.02 2.94 2.50
CA TYR A 119 -7.48 1.73 3.17
C TYR A 119 -6.29 0.94 3.69
N VAL A 120 -6.52 0.12 4.72
CA VAL A 120 -5.54 -0.84 5.25
C VAL A 120 -6.13 -2.24 5.16
N PHE A 121 -5.30 -3.24 4.85
CA PHE A 121 -5.67 -4.63 5.05
C PHE A 121 -5.21 -5.06 6.43
N ALA A 122 -6.15 -5.32 7.32
CA ALA A 122 -5.89 -5.73 8.69
C ALA A 122 -7.03 -6.61 9.20
N GLU A 123 -6.70 -7.57 10.06
CA GLU A 123 -7.68 -8.51 10.62
C GLU A 123 -8.51 -9.21 9.53
N CYS A 124 -7.84 -9.62 8.44
CA CYS A 124 -8.45 -10.26 7.27
C CYS A 124 -9.55 -9.45 6.59
N ARG A 125 -9.49 -8.11 6.70
CA ARG A 125 -10.47 -7.20 6.13
C ARG A 125 -9.80 -5.96 5.55
N LEU A 126 -10.38 -5.47 4.47
CA LEU A 126 -10.06 -4.15 3.92
C LEU A 126 -10.86 -3.12 4.71
N GLN A 127 -10.16 -2.22 5.40
CA GLN A 127 -10.76 -1.25 6.30
C GLN A 127 -10.49 0.17 5.81
N THR A 128 -11.53 1.02 5.83
CA THR A 128 -11.38 2.45 5.56
C THR A 128 -10.47 3.07 6.61
N VAL A 129 -9.41 3.74 6.16
CA VAL A 129 -8.60 4.56 7.05
C VAL A 129 -9.34 5.87 7.32
N VAL A 130 -9.41 6.25 8.59
CA VAL A 130 -10.04 7.49 9.04
C VAL A 130 -9.02 8.43 9.66
N ASP A 131 -9.21 9.74 9.45
CA ASP A 131 -8.46 10.77 10.17
C ASP A 131 -8.68 10.65 11.68
N SER A 132 -7.61 10.69 12.45
CA SER A 132 -7.63 10.49 13.90
C SER A 132 -8.36 11.60 14.65
N HIS A 133 -8.47 12.80 14.07
CA HIS A 133 -9.07 13.95 14.73
C HIS A 133 -10.59 14.05 14.52
N TYR A 134 -11.06 13.90 13.28
CA TYR A 134 -12.48 14.05 12.92
C TYR A 134 -13.19 12.71 12.68
N GLY A 135 -12.47 11.59 12.58
CA GLY A 135 -13.03 10.27 12.29
C GLY A 135 -13.64 10.14 10.89
N ARG A 136 -13.29 11.04 9.97
CA ARG A 136 -13.74 11.03 8.57
C ARG A 136 -12.81 10.15 7.73
N PRO A 137 -13.27 9.56 6.61
CA PRO A 137 -12.37 8.87 5.69
C PRO A 137 -11.17 9.75 5.34
N PHE A 138 -9.97 9.18 5.45
CA PHE A 138 -8.74 9.88 5.13
C PHE A 138 -8.61 10.03 3.61
N LEU A 139 -8.37 11.27 3.17
CA LEU A 139 -8.29 11.62 1.76
C LEU A 139 -6.99 12.36 1.46
N PHE A 140 -6.26 11.87 0.47
CA PHE A 140 -5.18 12.63 -0.15
C PHE A 140 -5.74 13.63 -1.16
N ASP A 141 -5.19 14.84 -1.15
CA ASP A 141 -5.41 15.85 -2.18
C ASP A 141 -4.43 15.59 -3.33
N LEU A 142 -4.93 15.24 -4.53
CA LEU A 142 -4.07 14.97 -5.69
C LEU A 142 -3.96 16.18 -6.63
N GLN A 143 -4.75 17.23 -6.39
CA GLN A 143 -4.80 18.42 -7.25
C GLN A 143 -4.43 19.69 -6.50
N ASN A 144 -3.89 19.55 -5.30
CA ASN A 144 -3.52 20.62 -4.39
C ASN A 144 -4.66 21.63 -4.13
N ARG A 145 -5.93 21.19 -4.16
CA ARG A 145 -7.09 22.06 -3.95
C ARG A 145 -7.26 22.47 -2.50
N ALA A 146 -6.90 21.59 -1.58
CA ALA A 146 -6.85 21.86 -0.15
C ALA A 146 -5.47 22.38 0.30
N GLY A 147 -4.51 22.51 -0.64
CA GLY A 147 -3.16 22.95 -0.34
C GLY A 147 -2.30 21.90 0.37
N ASN A 148 -2.68 20.62 0.26
CA ASN A 148 -2.10 19.56 1.09
C ASN A 148 -1.46 18.42 0.28
N GLY A 149 -1.45 18.47 -1.06
CA GLY A 149 -0.84 17.40 -1.84
C GLY A 149 -1.04 17.47 -3.35
N THR A 150 -0.20 16.74 -4.06
CA THR A 150 -0.27 16.44 -5.49
C THR A 150 -0.07 14.94 -5.77
N GLY A 151 0.27 14.14 -4.76
CA GLY A 151 0.59 12.74 -4.92
C GLY A 151 0.68 12.00 -3.60
N VAL A 152 0.93 10.69 -3.70
CA VAL A 152 1.11 9.77 -2.57
C VAL A 152 2.35 8.96 -2.87
N GLY A 153 3.15 8.67 -1.84
CA GLY A 153 4.14 7.64 -2.03
C GLY A 153 4.78 7.11 -0.80
N CYS A 154 5.93 6.46 -1.00
CA CYS A 154 6.73 5.87 0.05
C CYS A 154 8.09 6.54 0.08
N SER A 155 8.51 7.02 1.24
CA SER A 155 9.77 7.77 1.38
C SER A 155 10.41 7.53 2.72
N ASP A 156 11.74 7.49 2.72
CA ASP A 156 12.52 7.56 3.95
C ASP A 156 12.64 9.02 4.40
N LEU A 157 12.23 9.26 5.65
CA LEU A 157 12.26 10.56 6.32
C LEU A 157 13.34 10.63 7.42
N GLY A 158 14.25 9.65 7.48
CA GLY A 158 15.41 9.61 8.37
C GLY A 158 15.45 8.42 9.34
N ASP A 159 14.44 7.57 9.35
CA ASP A 159 14.36 6.39 10.23
C ASP A 159 13.65 5.19 9.57
N GLY A 160 13.60 5.16 8.25
CA GLY A 160 12.95 4.10 7.48
C GLY A 160 11.84 4.64 6.59
N ARG A 161 11.30 3.73 5.76
CA ARG A 161 10.31 4.08 4.75
C ARG A 161 8.92 4.25 5.36
N HIS A 162 8.25 5.34 5.00
CA HIS A 162 6.90 5.68 5.47
C HIS A 162 5.97 5.93 4.31
N LEU A 163 4.67 5.74 4.54
CA LEU A 163 3.63 6.30 3.69
C LEU A 163 3.66 7.84 3.82
N VAL A 164 3.68 8.53 2.68
CA VAL A 164 3.73 9.99 2.65
C VAL A 164 2.71 10.59 1.69
N GLY A 165 2.09 11.69 2.12
CA GLY A 165 1.50 12.67 1.21
C GLY A 165 2.60 13.51 0.60
N LEU A 166 2.57 13.68 -0.72
CA LEU A 166 3.58 14.43 -1.48
C LEU A 166 2.94 15.69 -2.06
N GLN A 167 3.64 16.81 -1.96
CA GLN A 167 3.21 18.09 -2.55
C GLN A 167 4.36 18.70 -3.35
N ALA A 168 4.25 18.68 -4.67
CA ALA A 168 5.19 19.31 -5.59
C ALA A 168 4.65 20.65 -6.08
N LEU A 169 5.39 21.74 -5.81
CA LEU A 169 5.03 23.10 -6.21
C LEU A 169 6.19 23.78 -6.95
N PRO A 170 5.92 24.52 -8.04
CA PRO A 170 6.91 25.37 -8.66
C PRO A 170 7.13 26.61 -7.77
N VAL A 171 8.39 26.94 -7.51
CA VAL A 171 8.80 28.23 -6.92
C VAL A 171 9.01 29.26 -8.03
N ASN A 172 9.62 28.83 -9.13
CA ASN A 172 9.79 29.57 -10.38
C ASN A 172 9.96 28.57 -11.54
N THR A 173 10.40 29.03 -12.72
CA THR A 173 10.56 28.19 -13.92
C THR A 173 11.57 27.04 -13.73
N ASP A 174 12.60 27.25 -12.93
CA ASP A 174 13.75 26.36 -12.79
C ASP A 174 13.93 25.87 -11.35
N GLN A 175 12.87 25.98 -10.53
CA GLN A 175 12.91 25.57 -9.14
C GLN A 175 11.56 25.04 -8.68
N TRP A 176 11.61 23.88 -8.04
CA TRP A 176 10.49 23.17 -7.45
C TRP A 176 10.79 22.82 -6.00
N THR A 177 9.74 22.76 -5.19
CA THR A 177 9.77 22.21 -3.84
C THR A 177 8.88 20.99 -3.78
N ILE A 178 9.37 19.92 -3.15
CA ILE A 178 8.59 18.72 -2.84
C ILE A 178 8.50 18.61 -1.32
N ARG A 179 7.32 18.89 -0.76
CA ARG A 179 7.05 18.63 0.65
C ARG A 179 6.59 17.18 0.81
N ARG A 180 7.25 16.44 1.68
CA ARG A 180 6.90 15.05 2.03
C ARG A 180 6.33 15.06 3.44
N THR A 181 5.11 14.55 3.61
CA THR A 181 4.42 14.53 4.90
C THR A 181 4.08 13.11 5.25
N GLU A 182 4.61 12.63 6.36
CA GLU A 182 4.31 11.31 6.91
C GLU A 182 2.81 11.17 7.20
N ILE A 183 2.27 10.03 6.81
CA ILE A 183 0.95 9.56 7.23
C ILE A 183 1.18 8.42 8.21
N ASP A 184 1.06 8.73 9.49
CA ASP A 184 1.25 7.75 10.57
C ASP A 184 -0.05 6.95 10.75
N LEU A 185 0.07 5.63 10.75
CA LEU A 185 -1.06 4.69 10.81
C LEU A 185 -1.03 3.92 12.13
N ASP A 186 -2.07 4.12 12.94
CA ASP A 186 -2.39 3.29 14.10
C ASP A 186 -3.64 2.46 13.79
N GLY A 187 -3.41 1.23 13.30
CA GLY A 187 -4.46 0.39 12.73
C GLY A 187 -5.13 1.08 11.52
N ASN A 188 -6.42 1.37 11.63
CA ASN A 188 -7.17 2.09 10.59
C ASN A 188 -7.30 3.60 10.86
N ARG A 189 -6.50 4.17 11.77
CA ARG A 189 -6.49 5.60 12.06
C ARG A 189 -5.24 6.23 11.49
N ALA A 190 -5.39 7.27 10.68
CA ALA A 190 -4.31 8.08 10.15
C ALA A 190 -4.14 9.36 10.96
N SER A 191 -2.90 9.76 11.20
CA SER A 191 -2.54 11.08 11.68
C SER A 191 -1.44 11.69 10.81
N ILE A 192 -1.34 13.02 10.84
CA ILE A 192 -0.28 13.72 10.12
C ILE A 192 0.97 13.71 11.00
N GLY A 193 2.01 13.02 10.52
CA GLY A 193 3.31 12.93 11.18
C GLY A 193 4.23 14.08 10.80
N ARG A 194 5.54 13.81 10.82
CA ARG A 194 6.54 14.83 10.48
C ARG A 194 6.57 15.12 8.98
N SER A 195 7.27 16.19 8.62
CA SER A 195 7.47 16.54 7.22
C SER A 195 8.83 17.14 6.97
N ASP A 196 9.35 16.95 5.76
CA ASP A 196 10.48 17.70 5.23
C ASP A 196 10.20 18.22 3.82
N THR A 197 11.15 18.98 3.28
CA THR A 197 11.05 19.58 1.95
C THR A 197 12.33 19.35 1.18
N LEU A 198 12.20 18.77 -0.01
CA LEU A 198 13.25 18.64 -1.00
C LEU A 198 13.14 19.77 -2.02
N THR A 199 14.25 20.08 -2.68
CA THR A 199 14.28 21.00 -3.83
C THR A 199 14.68 20.26 -5.09
N ALA A 200 14.14 20.68 -6.22
CA ALA A 200 14.49 20.19 -7.55
C ALA A 200 14.58 21.36 -8.53
N THR A 201 15.30 21.19 -9.63
CA THR A 201 15.56 22.26 -10.61
C THR A 201 14.71 22.16 -11.88
N SER A 202 13.80 21.19 -11.96
CA SER A 202 13.01 20.94 -13.15
C SER A 202 11.71 20.22 -12.82
N ALA A 203 10.67 20.48 -13.62
CA ALA A 203 9.42 19.72 -13.57
C ALA A 203 9.58 18.25 -14.01
N GLN A 204 10.66 17.95 -14.75
CA GLN A 204 10.99 16.60 -15.22
C GLN A 204 11.91 15.85 -14.24
N ASP A 205 12.29 16.48 -13.12
CA ASP A 205 13.03 15.79 -12.08
C ASP A 205 12.22 14.58 -11.58
N PRO A 206 12.81 13.37 -11.47
CA PRO A 206 12.11 12.19 -10.99
C PRO A 206 11.37 12.43 -9.67
N ALA A 207 11.96 13.18 -8.73
CA ALA A 207 11.31 13.48 -7.45
C ALA A 207 10.03 14.33 -7.63
N VAL A 208 10.01 15.26 -8.58
CA VAL A 208 8.82 16.06 -8.91
C VAL A 208 7.77 15.20 -9.57
N THR A 209 8.14 14.42 -10.59
CA THR A 209 7.19 13.59 -11.33
C THR A 209 6.55 12.51 -10.44
N SER A 210 7.33 11.85 -9.57
CA SER A 210 6.81 10.90 -8.58
C SER A 210 5.88 11.56 -7.56
N ALA A 211 6.18 12.80 -7.15
CA ALA A 211 5.33 13.57 -6.23
C ALA A 211 4.02 14.10 -6.83
N GLN A 212 3.81 13.90 -8.13
CA GLN A 212 2.59 14.28 -8.86
C GLN A 212 1.74 13.06 -9.25
N THR A 213 2.08 11.88 -8.74
CA THR A 213 1.34 10.63 -8.96
C THR A 213 1.25 9.83 -7.67
N ILE A 214 0.69 8.62 -7.74
CA ILE A 214 0.65 7.64 -6.65
C ILE A 214 1.68 6.56 -6.98
N SER A 215 2.75 6.48 -6.17
CA SER A 215 3.84 5.53 -6.39
C SER A 215 4.54 5.13 -5.09
N CYS A 216 4.97 3.88 -4.96
CA CYS A 216 5.69 3.37 -3.79
C CYS A 216 6.87 2.52 -4.25
N GLY A 217 8.09 3.06 -4.12
CA GLY A 217 9.27 2.41 -4.69
C GLY A 217 9.16 2.29 -6.21
N ASN A 218 9.19 1.07 -6.74
CA ASN A 218 9.02 0.78 -8.17
C ASN A 218 7.54 0.62 -8.59
N LEU A 219 6.60 0.59 -7.64
CA LEU A 219 5.19 0.45 -7.94
C LEU A 219 4.58 1.81 -8.31
N THR A 220 3.78 1.85 -9.37
CA THR A 220 3.01 3.04 -9.77
C THR A 220 1.55 2.68 -9.99
N ILE A 221 0.64 3.59 -9.68
CA ILE A 221 -0.80 3.33 -9.88
C ILE A 221 -1.17 3.08 -11.35
N ASP A 222 -0.37 3.60 -12.28
CA ASP A 222 -0.62 3.46 -13.72
C ASP A 222 -0.10 2.13 -14.28
N GLN A 223 1.06 1.66 -13.82
CA GLN A 223 1.66 0.43 -14.33
C GLN A 223 1.31 -0.80 -13.51
N ASP A 224 1.13 -0.64 -12.20
CA ASP A 224 0.97 -1.72 -11.22
C ASP A 224 -0.41 -1.73 -10.57
N GLY A 225 -1.15 -0.62 -10.67
CA GLY A 225 -2.52 -0.54 -10.19
C GLY A 225 -3.54 -1.30 -11.03
N VAL A 226 -4.76 -1.36 -10.51
CA VAL A 226 -5.96 -1.86 -11.20
C VAL A 226 -6.82 -0.67 -11.60
N GLN A 227 -7.38 -0.68 -12.80
CA GLN A 227 -8.30 0.34 -13.26
C GLN A 227 -9.71 -0.23 -13.43
N GLN A 228 -10.70 0.55 -12.98
CA GLN A 228 -12.11 0.26 -13.19
C GLN A 228 -12.44 0.21 -14.70
N PRO A 229 -13.28 -0.75 -15.15
CA PRO A 229 -13.81 -0.79 -16.52
C PRO A 229 -14.47 0.51 -16.99
#